data_AF-W0RGX5-F1
#
_entry.id   AF-W0RGX5-F1
#
_cell.length_a   1.000
_cell.length_b   1.000
_cell.length_c   1.000
_cell.angle_alpha   90.00
_cell.angle_beta   90.00
_cell.angle_gamma   90.00
#
_symmetry.space_group_name_H-M   'P 1'
#
loop_
_entity.id
_entity.type
_entity.pdbx_description
1 polymer ?
#
loop_
_entity_poly.entity_id
_entity_poly.type
_entity_poly.pdbx_seq_one_letter_code
_entity_poly.pdbx_strand_id
1 'polypeptide(L)'
;MSNQQRRTLQHTRTTLAPAEVLAAAKHFFARRNTIYAAFPEKEGPTFVSLRGQGGEEILIGVATDAEGTQVTGSTYLFDQQLARFFATLPPFPTEDATSGPDDEGGEWDDDAGPAPEKKAPPSTGATK
;
A
#
# COMPACT_ATOMS: atom_id res chain seq x y z
N MET A 1 -5.59 -15.95 -11.50
CA MET A 1 -4.34 -15.60 -10.78
C MET A 1 -4.50 -15.96 -9.31
N SER A 2 -3.69 -16.89 -8.78
CA SER A 2 -3.91 -17.51 -7.46
C SER A 2 -3.57 -16.58 -6.28
N ASN A 3 -4.44 -16.53 -5.27
CA ASN A 3 -4.35 -15.69 -4.06
C ASN A 3 -3.03 -15.86 -3.29
N GLN A 4 -2.41 -17.04 -3.37
CA GLN A 4 -1.11 -17.34 -2.77
C GLN A 4 0.03 -16.46 -3.32
N GLN A 5 0.01 -16.20 -4.63
CA GLN A 5 1.03 -15.40 -5.31
C GLN A 5 0.96 -13.92 -4.91
N ARG A 6 -0.22 -13.44 -4.48
CA ARG A 6 -0.39 -12.08 -3.94
C ARG A 6 0.11 -11.93 -2.51
N ARG A 7 0.26 -13.03 -1.76
CA ARG A 7 0.63 -12.99 -0.34
C ARG A 7 2.15 -13.03 -0.12
N THR A 8 2.88 -13.82 -0.91
CA THR A 8 4.32 -14.05 -0.70
C THR A 8 5.21 -13.16 -1.57
N LEU A 9 4.64 -12.46 -2.55
CA LEU A 9 5.36 -11.56 -3.44
C LEU A 9 4.89 -10.12 -3.19
N GLN A 10 5.81 -9.26 -2.81
CA GLN A 10 5.59 -7.83 -2.60
C GLN A 10 6.43 -7.06 -3.62
N HIS A 11 5.96 -5.90 -4.04
CA HIS A 11 6.74 -4.98 -4.87
C HIS A 11 6.57 -3.53 -4.41
N THR A 12 7.58 -2.73 -4.67
CA THR A 12 7.56 -1.28 -4.47
C THR A 12 8.48 -0.61 -5.49
N ARG A 13 8.39 0.70 -5.60
CA ARG A 13 9.25 1.51 -6.45
C ARG A 13 9.96 2.56 -5.62
N THR A 14 11.24 2.79 -5.93
CA THR A 14 12.09 3.71 -5.19
C THR A 14 12.94 4.56 -6.12
N THR A 15 13.34 5.73 -5.65
CA THR A 15 14.30 6.61 -6.33
C THR A 15 15.76 6.17 -6.13
N LEU A 16 16.04 5.22 -5.22
CA LEU A 16 17.39 4.69 -5.03
C LEU A 16 17.88 3.91 -6.25
N ALA A 17 19.18 3.92 -6.51
CA ALA A 17 19.78 3.09 -7.54
C ALA A 17 19.70 1.60 -7.16
N PRO A 18 19.67 0.67 -8.15
CA PRO A 18 19.54 -0.76 -7.89
C PRO A 18 20.56 -1.31 -6.89
N ALA A 19 21.84 -0.91 -7.02
CA ALA A 19 22.90 -1.35 -6.10
C ALA A 19 22.70 -0.83 -4.67
N GLU A 20 22.16 0.38 -4.51
CA GLU A 20 21.87 0.98 -3.21
C GLU A 20 20.72 0.25 -2.51
N VAL A 21 19.70 -0.17 -3.26
CA VAL A 21 18.60 -0.99 -2.73
C VAL A 21 19.12 -2.32 -2.21
N LEU A 22 19.97 -3.02 -2.98
CA LEU A 22 20.55 -4.29 -2.54
C LEU A 22 21.46 -4.11 -1.32
N ALA A 23 22.23 -3.03 -1.25
CA ALA A 23 23.03 -2.70 -0.07
C ALA A 23 22.16 -2.40 1.16
N ALA A 24 21.09 -1.63 0.98
CA ALA A 24 20.13 -1.31 2.04
C ALA A 24 19.42 -2.57 2.57
N ALA A 25 19.04 -3.49 1.68
CA ALA A 25 18.47 -4.78 2.06
C ALA A 25 19.41 -5.57 2.97
N LYS A 26 20.67 -5.79 2.54
CA LYS A 26 21.67 -6.52 3.33
C LYS A 26 21.86 -5.91 4.72
N HIS A 27 21.93 -4.58 4.79
CA HIS A 27 22.10 -3.86 6.05
C HIS A 27 20.87 -3.98 6.95
N PHE A 28 19.67 -3.79 6.39
CA PHE A 28 18.41 -3.83 7.11
C PHE A 28 18.19 -5.20 7.78
N PHE A 29 18.35 -6.29 7.02
CA PHE A 29 18.07 -7.63 7.53
C PHE A 29 19.17 -8.18 8.44
N ALA A 30 20.43 -7.75 8.28
CA ALA A 30 21.51 -8.15 9.18
C ALA A 30 21.43 -7.50 10.58
N ARG A 31 20.74 -6.36 10.72
CA ARG A 31 20.65 -5.59 11.98
C ARG A 31 19.39 -5.84 12.81
N ARG A 32 18.45 -6.67 12.35
CA ARG A 32 17.19 -6.94 13.05
C ARG A 32 17.43 -7.77 14.33
N ASN A 33 16.43 -7.77 15.22
CA ASN A 33 16.38 -8.67 16.39
C ASN A 33 16.68 -10.10 15.92
N THR A 34 17.41 -10.87 16.72
CA THR A 34 18.07 -12.13 16.33
C THR A 34 17.16 -13.12 15.61
N ILE A 35 15.87 -13.16 15.96
CA ILE A 35 14.88 -14.06 15.34
C ILE A 35 14.52 -13.72 13.88
N TYR A 36 14.73 -12.47 13.44
CA TYR A 36 14.48 -12.01 12.07
C TYR A 36 15.75 -11.49 11.41
N ALA A 37 16.91 -11.90 11.92
CA ALA A 37 18.17 -11.62 11.25
C ALA A 37 18.31 -12.57 10.05
N ALA A 38 18.62 -12.02 8.88
CA ALA A 38 18.93 -12.79 7.69
C ALA A 38 20.20 -12.25 7.04
N PHE A 39 21.06 -13.15 6.58
CA PHE A 39 22.39 -12.82 6.05
C PHE A 39 22.51 -13.22 4.58
N PRO A 40 23.35 -12.53 3.78
CA PRO A 40 23.54 -12.88 2.37
C PRO A 40 23.99 -14.32 2.18
N GLU A 41 23.22 -15.05 1.37
CA GLU A 41 23.57 -16.40 0.92
C GLU A 41 24.08 -16.37 -0.53
N LYS A 42 23.40 -15.61 -1.40
CA LYS A 42 23.79 -15.41 -2.80
C LYS A 42 23.49 -13.97 -3.20
N GLU A 43 24.31 -13.41 -4.08
CA GLU A 43 24.07 -12.09 -4.64
C GLU A 43 24.48 -12.02 -6.11
N GLY A 44 23.87 -11.11 -6.83
CA GLY A 44 24.22 -10.73 -8.18
C GLY A 44 23.92 -9.25 -8.44
N PRO A 45 24.19 -8.75 -9.64
CA PRO A 45 24.01 -7.31 -9.95
C PRO A 45 22.58 -6.80 -9.75
N THR A 46 21.59 -7.70 -9.82
CA THR A 46 20.16 -7.38 -9.79
C THR A 46 19.41 -8.09 -8.68
N PHE A 47 20.08 -8.83 -7.79
CA PHE A 47 19.39 -9.57 -6.72
C PHE A 47 20.27 -9.88 -5.51
N VAL A 48 19.61 -10.15 -4.38
CA VAL A 48 20.19 -10.79 -3.20
C VAL A 48 19.24 -11.86 -2.64
N SER A 49 19.80 -13.01 -2.26
CA SER A 49 19.16 -14.02 -1.42
C SER A 49 19.70 -13.89 -0.01
N LEU A 50 18.82 -13.78 0.97
CA LEU A 50 19.16 -13.71 2.39
C LEU A 50 18.59 -14.94 3.11
N ARG A 51 19.36 -15.51 4.03
CA ARG A 51 18.98 -16.70 4.80
C ARG A 51 18.97 -16.41 6.31
N GLY A 52 17.86 -16.75 6.96
CA GLY A 52 17.70 -16.70 8.42
C GLY A 52 18.19 -17.97 9.11
N GLN A 53 18.34 -17.94 10.43
CA GLN A 53 18.82 -19.07 11.24
C GLN A 53 17.94 -20.33 11.09
N GLY A 54 16.62 -20.15 10.91
CA GLY A 54 15.67 -21.24 10.73
C GLY A 54 15.66 -21.86 9.32
N GLY A 55 16.60 -21.45 8.44
CA GLY A 55 16.60 -21.85 7.04
C GLY A 55 15.60 -21.09 6.17
N GLU A 56 15.00 -20.04 6.73
CA GLU A 56 14.05 -19.13 6.10
C GLU A 56 14.76 -18.28 5.04
N GLU A 57 14.03 -17.92 3.97
CA GLU A 57 14.61 -17.25 2.81
C GLU A 57 13.87 -15.95 2.48
N ILE A 58 14.65 -14.95 2.06
CA ILE A 58 14.19 -13.68 1.51
C ILE A 58 14.92 -13.46 0.20
N LEU A 59 14.16 -13.35 -0.89
CA LEU A 59 14.70 -13.00 -2.20
C LEU A 59 14.31 -11.57 -2.51
N ILE A 60 15.28 -10.74 -2.86
CA ILE A 60 15.06 -9.36 -3.29
C ILE A 60 15.67 -9.20 -4.67
N GLY A 61 14.85 -8.79 -5.62
CA GLY A 61 15.24 -8.48 -6.99
C GLY A 61 15.00 -7.01 -7.30
N VAL A 62 15.87 -6.44 -8.13
CA VAL A 62 15.78 -5.06 -8.59
C VAL A 62 15.85 -4.98 -10.10
N ALA A 63 15.09 -4.08 -10.69
CA ALA A 63 15.12 -3.76 -12.10
C ALA A 63 15.01 -2.24 -12.30
N THR A 64 15.80 -1.71 -13.24
CA THR A 64 15.66 -0.30 -13.65
C THR A 64 14.44 -0.14 -14.53
N ASP A 65 13.68 0.92 -14.30
CA ASP A 65 12.48 1.30 -15.04
C ASP A 65 12.56 2.79 -15.43
N ALA A 66 11.69 3.25 -16.33
CA ALA A 66 11.60 4.66 -16.72
C ALA A 66 11.30 5.58 -15.51
N GLU A 67 10.62 5.02 -14.51
CA GLU A 67 10.16 5.69 -13.30
C GLU A 67 10.99 5.25 -12.07
N GLY A 68 12.30 5.02 -12.22
CA GLY A 68 13.19 4.68 -11.11
C GLY A 68 13.49 3.19 -10.97
N THR A 69 13.67 2.70 -9.73
CA THR A 69 14.01 1.29 -9.47
C THR A 69 12.79 0.52 -8.98
N GLN A 70 12.40 -0.50 -9.73
CA GLN A 70 11.43 -1.50 -9.30
C GLN A 70 12.10 -2.49 -8.36
N VAL A 71 11.49 -2.73 -7.20
CA VAL A 71 11.97 -3.66 -6.18
C VAL A 71 10.92 -4.73 -5.97
N THR A 72 11.28 -5.98 -6.18
CA THR A 72 10.43 -7.14 -5.89
C THR A 72 11.04 -7.93 -4.75
N GLY A 73 10.20 -8.35 -3.82
CA GLY A 73 10.59 -9.17 -2.68
C GLY A 73 9.71 -10.40 -2.60
N SER A 74 10.32 -11.54 -2.28
CA SER A 74 9.61 -12.80 -2.08
C SER A 74 10.09 -13.49 -0.81
N THR A 75 9.15 -13.96 0.00
CA THR A 75 9.44 -14.74 1.21
C THR A 75 8.22 -15.56 1.64
N TYR A 76 8.45 -16.60 2.44
CA TYR A 76 7.38 -17.42 3.03
C TYR A 76 7.04 -17.01 4.47
N LEU A 77 8.00 -16.45 5.21
CA LEU A 77 7.87 -16.20 6.66
C LEU A 77 8.22 -14.76 7.09
N PHE A 78 8.85 -13.99 6.22
CA PHE A 78 9.32 -12.63 6.53
C PHE A 78 8.40 -11.53 5.97
N ASP A 79 7.13 -11.80 5.68
CA ASP A 79 6.25 -10.85 4.97
C ASP A 79 6.20 -9.47 5.63
N GLN A 80 6.07 -9.40 6.96
CA GLN A 80 6.05 -8.13 7.66
C GLN A 80 7.42 -7.42 7.65
N GLN A 81 8.51 -8.18 7.67
CA GLN A 81 9.86 -7.63 7.67
C GLN A 81 10.21 -7.11 6.29
N LEU A 82 9.74 -7.78 5.24
CA LEU A 82 9.83 -7.34 3.85
C LEU A 82 9.01 -6.06 3.63
N ALA A 83 7.78 -6.00 4.11
CA ALA A 83 6.96 -4.79 4.04
C ALA A 83 7.61 -3.60 4.78
N ARG A 84 8.19 -3.85 5.96
CA ARG A 84 8.93 -2.84 6.73
C ARG A 84 10.18 -2.37 6.01
N PHE A 85 10.89 -3.26 5.33
CA PHE A 85 12.04 -2.87 4.50
C PHE A 85 11.60 -1.94 3.38
N PHE A 86 10.52 -2.28 2.66
CA PHE A 86 10.00 -1.44 1.59
C PHE A 86 9.57 -0.07 2.09
N ALA A 87 8.98 0.02 3.28
CA ALA A 87 8.62 1.30 3.90
C ALA A 87 9.83 2.18 4.29
N THR A 88 11.06 1.64 4.32
CA THR A 88 12.28 2.44 4.51
C THR A 88 12.88 2.97 3.21
N LEU A 89 12.42 2.48 2.06
CA LEU A 89 12.91 2.93 0.78
C LEU A 89 12.28 4.29 0.45
N PRO A 90 13.06 5.27 -0.04
CA PRO A 90 12.51 6.53 -0.55
C PRO A 90 11.46 6.23 -1.64
N PRO A 91 10.21 6.69 -1.47
CA PRO A 91 9.16 6.38 -2.44
C PRO A 91 9.44 7.09 -3.76
N PHE A 92 9.07 6.45 -4.87
CA PHE A 92 8.96 7.18 -6.13
C PHE A 92 7.67 8.01 -6.12
N PRO A 93 7.70 9.31 -6.48
CA PRO A 93 6.49 10.12 -6.55
C PRO A 93 5.51 9.48 -7.53
N THR A 94 4.35 9.04 -7.02
CA THR A 94 3.25 8.59 -7.88
C THR A 94 2.34 9.80 -8.05
N GLU A 95 1.99 10.14 -9.29
CA GLU A 95 1.18 11.33 -9.61
C GLU A 95 -0.22 11.31 -8.93
N ASP A 96 -0.67 10.15 -8.45
CA ASP A 96 -1.91 9.94 -7.69
C ASP A 96 -1.97 10.56 -6.28
N ALA A 97 -0.91 11.20 -5.78
CA ALA A 97 -0.93 11.87 -4.47
C ALA A 97 -1.65 13.23 -4.46
N THR A 98 -2.19 13.69 -5.60
CA THR A 98 -3.01 14.91 -5.70
C THR A 98 -4.48 14.55 -5.98
N SER A 99 -5.11 13.91 -5.02
CA SER A 99 -6.58 13.93 -4.89
C SER A 99 -6.86 13.94 -3.39
N GLY A 100 -6.54 15.07 -2.76
CA GLY A 100 -7.15 15.40 -1.47
C GLY A 100 -8.66 15.55 -1.69
N PRO A 101 -9.49 15.20 -0.69
CA PRO A 101 -10.91 15.43 -0.81
C PRO A 101 -11.13 16.92 -1.03
N ASP A 102 -11.73 17.27 -2.17
CA ASP A 102 -12.27 18.60 -2.37
C ASP A 102 -13.24 18.85 -1.21
N ASP A 103 -12.83 19.79 -0.35
CA ASP A 103 -13.60 20.32 0.75
C ASP A 103 -14.79 21.08 0.13
N GLU A 104 -15.86 20.34 -0.22
CA GLU A 104 -17.14 20.93 -0.60
C GLU A 104 -17.77 21.51 0.67
N GLY A 105 -17.41 22.76 0.96
CA GLY A 105 -18.17 23.65 1.82
C GLY A 105 -19.55 23.90 1.21
N GLY A 106 -20.49 23.02 1.52
CA GLY A 106 -21.92 23.19 1.26
C GLY A 106 -22.64 23.71 2.50
N GLU A 107 -22.82 25.03 2.54
CA GLU A 107 -23.92 25.80 3.16
C GLU A 107 -24.80 25.06 4.19
N TRP A 108 -24.69 25.45 5.46
CA TRP A 108 -25.66 25.09 6.49
C TRP A 108 -26.83 26.09 6.36
N ASP A 109 -27.84 25.74 5.56
CA ASP A 109 -29.13 26.45 5.56
C ASP A 109 -29.90 26.11 6.84
N ASP A 110 -29.70 26.94 7.85
CA ASP A 110 -30.61 27.10 8.99
C ASP A 110 -31.86 27.87 8.55
N ASP A 111 -33.03 27.41 9.02
CA ASP A 111 -34.27 28.17 9.22
C ASP A 111 -35.19 28.45 8.00
N ALA A 112 -36.10 27.51 7.73
CA ALA A 112 -37.44 27.84 7.22
C ALA A 112 -38.44 26.71 7.56
N GLY A 113 -39.10 26.82 8.73
CA GLY A 113 -40.16 25.88 9.12
C GLY A 113 -41.38 25.92 8.17
N PRO A 114 -42.09 24.80 7.95
CA PRO A 114 -43.30 24.82 7.15
C PRO A 114 -44.53 25.24 7.99
N ALA A 115 -45.15 26.35 7.61
CA ALA A 115 -46.50 26.76 8.04
C ALA A 115 -47.57 26.24 7.03
N PRO A 116 -48.86 26.20 7.40
CA PRO A 116 -49.68 24.98 7.33
C PRO A 116 -50.45 24.73 6.01
N GLU A 117 -50.71 23.44 5.79
CA GLU A 117 -51.51 22.81 4.73
C GLU A 117 -52.97 23.30 4.74
N LYS A 118 -53.40 23.94 3.63
CA LYS A 118 -54.81 24.30 3.40
C LYS A 118 -55.56 23.09 2.83
N LYS A 119 -56.40 22.45 3.66
CA LYS A 119 -57.41 21.47 3.22
C LYS A 119 -58.64 22.19 2.63
N ALA A 120 -59.08 21.74 1.45
CA ALA A 120 -60.37 22.06 0.84
C ALA A 120 -61.01 20.76 0.26
N PRO A 121 -62.34 20.69 0.10
CA PRO A 121 -63.17 19.62 0.70
C PRO A 121 -63.57 18.49 -0.27
N PRO A 122 -64.04 17.32 0.23
CA PRO A 122 -64.59 16.29 -0.63
C PRO A 122 -66.04 16.56 -1.04
N SER A 123 -66.29 16.26 -2.32
CA SER A 123 -67.55 16.30 -3.05
C SER A 123 -68.63 15.35 -2.50
N THR A 124 -69.86 15.87 -2.51
CA THR A 124 -71.18 15.29 -2.25
C THR A 124 -71.47 13.94 -2.94
N GLY A 125 -72.17 13.04 -2.23
CA GLY A 125 -72.95 11.95 -2.83
C GLY A 125 -73.67 11.04 -1.82
N ALA A 126 -75.02 11.02 -1.88
CA ALA A 126 -76.02 10.01 -1.44
C ALA A 126 -77.20 10.69 -0.69
N THR A 127 -78.32 11.04 -1.34
CA THR A 127 -79.46 10.21 -1.79
C THR A 127 -80.29 9.61 -0.66
N LYS A 128 -81.44 10.25 -0.45
CA LYS A 128 -82.82 9.77 -0.16
C LYS A 128 -83.03 8.48 0.63
#